data_AF-A0A963V143-F1
#
_entry.id   AF-A0A963V143-F1
#
_cell.length_a   1.000
_cell.length_b   1.000
_cell.length_c   1.000
_cell.angle_alpha   90.00
_cell.angle_beta   90.00
_cell.angle_gamma   90.00
#
_symmetry.space_group_name_H-M   'P 1'
#
loop_
_entity.id
_entity.type
_entity.pdbx_description
1 polymer ?
#
loop_
_entity_poly.entity_id
_entity_poly.type
_entity_poly.pdbx_seq_one_letter_code
_entity_poly.pdbx_strand_id
1 'polypeptide(L)'
;MTETAPPVYQVLARKYRPETFADLVGQEAMVRTLKNAFAADRIAQAFIMTGIRGTGKTTTARIIAKGMNCIGPDGSGGPTTDPCGKCEHCVAIMEGRHVDVMEMDAASRTGVNDIREIIESVHYRAASA
;
A
#
# COMPACT_ATOMS: atom_id res chain seq x y z
N MET A 1 -2.07 -38.65 -0.22
CA MET A 1 -2.58 -38.16 1.07
C MET A 1 -1.95 -36.79 1.31
N THR A 2 -2.59 -35.73 0.80
CA THR A 2 -2.16 -34.35 1.06
C THR A 2 -2.98 -33.83 2.23
N GLU A 3 -2.38 -33.90 3.41
CA GLU A 3 -2.93 -33.36 4.64
C GLU A 3 -3.03 -31.85 4.49
N THR A 4 -4.25 -31.33 4.36
CA THR A 4 -4.49 -29.89 4.26
C THR A 4 -4.36 -29.33 5.67
N ALA A 5 -3.27 -28.59 5.92
CA ALA A 5 -3.03 -27.96 7.22
C ALA A 5 -4.26 -27.12 7.65
N PRO A 6 -4.64 -27.16 8.94
CA PRO A 6 -5.79 -26.40 9.42
C PRO A 6 -5.55 -24.90 9.18
N PRO A 7 -6.59 -24.14 8.78
CA PRO A 7 -6.44 -22.72 8.49
C PRO A 7 -5.91 -22.00 9.74
N VAL A 8 -4.76 -21.34 9.59
CA VAL A 8 -4.13 -20.56 10.66
C VAL A 8 -5.14 -19.51 11.11
N TYR A 9 -5.47 -19.51 12.41
CA TYR A 9 -6.40 -18.53 12.97
C TYR A 9 -5.88 -17.11 12.75
N GLN A 10 -6.67 -16.29 12.03
CA GLN A 10 -6.37 -14.90 11.74
C GLN A 10 -7.44 -14.00 12.35
N VAL A 11 -7.00 -12.96 13.06
CA VAL A 11 -7.91 -11.95 13.63
C VAL A 11 -8.71 -11.25 12.52
N LEU A 12 -10.00 -10.99 12.77
CA LEU A 12 -10.92 -10.43 11.77
C LEU A 12 -10.43 -9.09 11.19
N ALA A 13 -9.80 -8.26 12.02
CA ALA A 13 -9.23 -6.98 11.59
C ALA A 13 -8.10 -7.11 10.56
N ARG A 14 -7.43 -8.27 10.49
CA ARG A 14 -6.47 -8.59 9.43
C ARG A 14 -7.14 -9.27 8.25
N LYS A 15 -8.06 -10.20 8.51
CA LYS A 15 -8.80 -10.94 7.47
C LYS A 15 -9.63 -10.02 6.56
N TYR A 16 -10.25 -8.99 7.13
CA TYR A 16 -11.11 -8.04 6.41
C TYR A 16 -10.43 -6.69 6.19
N ARG A 17 -9.09 -6.63 6.20
CA ARG A 17 -8.39 -5.39 5.90
C ARG A 17 -8.65 -5.03 4.43
N PRO A 18 -9.19 -3.84 4.12
CA PRO A 18 -9.44 -3.42 2.74
C PRO A 18 -8.21 -3.58 1.84
N GLU A 19 -8.42 -4.12 0.64
CA GLU A 19 -7.35 -4.33 -0.33
C GLU A 19 -7.41 -3.36 -1.50
N THR A 20 -8.59 -2.85 -1.83
CA THR A 20 -8.80 -1.89 -2.91
C THR A 20 -9.48 -0.62 -2.41
N PHE A 21 -9.51 0.43 -3.22
CA PHE A 21 -10.27 1.64 -2.86
C PHE A 21 -11.78 1.38 -2.78
N ALA A 22 -12.30 0.35 -3.46
CA ALA A 22 -13.71 -0.03 -3.39
C ALA A 22 -14.09 -0.67 -2.05
N ASP A 23 -13.12 -1.28 -1.35
CA ASP A 23 -13.33 -1.92 -0.05
C ASP A 23 -13.30 -0.93 1.13
N LEU A 24 -12.94 0.34 0.87
CA LEU A 24 -12.91 1.39 1.89
C LEU A 24 -14.32 1.89 2.18
N VAL A 25 -14.74 1.79 3.44
CA VAL A 25 -16.06 2.22 3.91
C VAL A 25 -15.99 3.63 4.49
N GLY A 26 -16.88 4.54 4.05
CA GLY A 26 -17.05 5.87 4.63
C GLY A 26 -15.96 6.89 4.25
N GLN A 27 -15.21 6.64 3.18
CA GLN A 27 -14.13 7.50 2.69
C GLN A 27 -14.35 7.92 1.22
N GLU A 28 -15.60 8.10 0.81
CA GLU A 28 -16.00 8.26 -0.59
C GLU A 28 -15.38 9.50 -1.25
N ALA A 29 -15.31 10.62 -0.51
CA ALA A 29 -14.72 11.86 -1.02
C ALA A 29 -13.22 11.72 -1.31
N MET A 30 -12.48 11.05 -0.42
CA MET A 30 -11.06 10.76 -0.60
C MET A 30 -10.84 9.80 -1.76
N VAL A 31 -11.61 8.70 -1.80
CA VAL A 31 -11.55 7.71 -2.89
C VAL A 31 -11.82 8.36 -4.24
N ARG A 32 -12.84 9.21 -4.34
CA ARG A 32 -13.14 9.96 -5.58
C ARG A 32 -11.99 10.86 -6.01
N THR A 33 -11.36 11.56 -5.07
CA THR A 33 -10.23 12.44 -5.35
C THR A 33 -9.03 11.66 -5.88
N LEU A 34 -8.70 10.53 -5.23
CA LEU A 34 -7.61 9.65 -5.68
C LEU A 34 -7.93 9.04 -7.04
N LYS A 35 -9.15 8.56 -7.27
CA LYS A 35 -9.56 8.02 -8.58
C LYS A 35 -9.37 9.03 -9.71
N ASN A 36 -9.76 10.29 -9.47
CA ASN A 36 -9.56 11.37 -10.43
C ASN A 36 -8.08 11.68 -10.66
N ALA A 37 -7.25 11.63 -9.62
CA ALA A 37 -5.82 11.89 -9.72
C ALA A 37 -5.09 10.83 -10.56
N PHE A 38 -5.40 9.54 -10.35
CA PHE A 38 -4.88 8.44 -11.16
C PHE A 38 -5.36 8.54 -12.62
N ALA A 39 -6.65 8.79 -12.84
CA ALA A 39 -7.20 8.92 -14.19
C ALA A 39 -6.61 10.12 -14.97
N ALA A 40 -6.24 11.19 -14.27
CA ALA A 40 -5.63 12.37 -14.86
C ALA A 40 -4.10 12.30 -14.94
N ASP A 41 -3.47 11.20 -14.50
CA ASP A 41 -2.01 11.06 -14.35
C ASP A 41 -1.37 12.23 -13.57
N ARG A 42 -2.05 12.67 -12.50
CA ARG A 42 -1.64 13.79 -11.63
C ARG A 42 -1.63 13.35 -10.18
N ILE A 43 -0.81 12.36 -9.88
CA ILE A 43 -0.62 11.83 -8.52
C ILE A 43 0.28 12.79 -7.74
N ALA A 44 -0.15 13.20 -6.54
CA ALA A 44 0.65 14.05 -5.67
C ALA A 44 1.86 13.28 -5.12
N GLN A 45 2.98 13.98 -4.92
CA GLN A 45 4.21 13.38 -4.38
C GLN A 45 4.10 13.00 -2.90
N ALA A 46 3.20 13.65 -2.15
CA ALA A 46 3.04 13.44 -0.72
C ALA A 46 1.55 13.45 -0.33
N PHE A 47 1.18 12.49 0.53
CA PHE A 47 -0.16 12.38 1.10
C PHE A 47 -0.07 12.42 2.63
N ILE A 48 -0.84 13.29 3.25
CA ILE A 48 -0.98 13.36 4.71
C ILE A 48 -2.37 12.87 5.08
N MET A 49 -2.43 11.73 5.77
CA MET A 49 -3.68 11.15 6.26
C MET A 49 -3.83 11.45 7.75
N THR A 50 -4.93 12.09 8.13
CA THR A 50 -5.22 12.46 9.52
C THR A 50 -6.43 11.68 10.06
N GLY A 51 -6.62 11.68 11.37
CA GLY A 51 -7.76 11.04 12.03
C GLY A 51 -7.36 10.07 13.14
N ILE A 52 -8.36 9.57 13.89
CA ILE A 52 -8.16 8.70 15.05
C ILE A 52 -7.58 7.33 14.67
N ARG A 53 -7.06 6.58 15.64
CA ARG A 53 -6.56 5.22 15.42
C ARG A 53 -7.70 4.32 14.88
N GLY A 54 -7.39 3.51 13.87
CA GLY A 54 -8.33 2.54 13.30
C GLY A 54 -9.16 3.03 12.11
N THR A 55 -9.07 4.30 11.69
CA THR A 55 -9.82 4.83 10.53
C THR A 55 -9.29 4.43 9.16
N GLY A 56 -8.30 3.52 9.11
CA GLY A 56 -7.76 3.02 7.84
C GLY A 56 -6.56 3.79 7.26
N LYS A 57 -5.98 4.78 7.95
CA LYS A 57 -4.82 5.57 7.45
C LYS A 57 -3.70 4.73 6.81
N THR A 58 -3.12 3.80 7.57
CA THR A 58 -2.05 2.93 7.06
C THR A 58 -2.55 1.98 5.96
N THR A 59 -3.80 1.52 6.06
CA THR A 59 -4.40 0.67 5.03
C THR A 59 -4.52 1.43 3.71
N THR A 60 -5.04 2.66 3.73
CA THR A 60 -5.13 3.53 2.55
C THR A 60 -3.76 3.80 1.96
N ALA A 61 -2.74 4.06 2.78
CA ALA A 61 -1.36 4.24 2.32
C ALA A 61 -0.87 3.02 1.51
N ARG A 62 -1.12 1.80 2.03
CA ARG A 62 -0.78 0.55 1.32
C ARG A 62 -1.58 0.37 0.04
N ILE A 63 -2.86 0.74 0.00
CA ILE A 63 -3.67 0.67 -1.22
C ILE A 63 -3.12 1.63 -2.28
N ILE A 64 -2.73 2.86 -1.91
CA ILE A 64 -2.07 3.81 -2.81
C ILE A 64 -0.76 3.23 -3.35
N ALA A 65 0.08 2.66 -2.48
CA ALA A 65 1.33 2.03 -2.89
C ALA A 65 1.10 0.86 -3.88
N LYS A 66 0.08 0.03 -3.65
CA LYS A 66 -0.33 -1.02 -4.59
C LYS A 66 -0.79 -0.43 -5.91
N GLY A 67 -1.61 0.62 -5.88
CA GLY A 67 -2.11 1.27 -7.08
C GLY A 67 -0.98 1.83 -7.95
N MET A 68 0.06 2.40 -7.35
CA MET A 68 1.21 2.95 -8.07
C MET A 68 2.13 1.88 -8.67
N ASN A 69 2.32 0.75 -7.98
CA ASN A 69 3.27 -0.31 -8.39
C ASN A 69 2.61 -1.52 -9.07
N CYS A 70 1.29 -1.50 -9.28
CA CYS A 70 0.59 -2.64 -9.86
C CYS A 70 0.84 -2.74 -11.37
N ILE A 71 1.48 -3.84 -11.78
CA ILE A 71 1.69 -4.21 -13.19
C ILE A 71 0.57 -5.07 -13.79
N GLY A 72 -0.54 -5.26 -13.07
CA GLY A 72 -1.64 -6.15 -13.46
C GLY A 72 -1.25 -7.64 -13.40
N PRO A 73 -2.22 -8.55 -13.63
CA PRO A 73 -1.97 -10.00 -13.60
C PRO A 73 -1.06 -10.46 -14.75
N ASP A 74 -1.07 -9.75 -15.87
CA ASP A 74 -0.33 -10.09 -17.09
C ASP A 74 1.01 -9.33 -17.22
N GLY A 75 1.36 -8.50 -16.22
CA GLY A 75 2.63 -7.76 -16.18
C GLY A 75 2.72 -6.54 -17.10
N SER A 76 1.68 -6.24 -17.88
CA SER A 76 1.64 -5.12 -18.83
C SER A 76 0.79 -3.92 -18.37
N GLY A 77 0.33 -3.94 -17.12
CA GLY A 77 -0.47 -2.88 -16.52
C GLY A 77 0.36 -1.69 -16.07
N GLY A 78 -0.33 -0.59 -15.78
CA GLY A 78 0.27 0.61 -15.19
C GLY A 78 -0.46 1.04 -13.92
N PRO A 79 -0.13 2.23 -13.39
CA PRO A 79 -0.76 2.78 -12.19
C PRO A 79 -2.29 2.73 -12.28
N THR A 80 -2.93 2.10 -11.29
CA THR A 80 -4.37 1.83 -11.30
C THR A 80 -5.02 2.08 -9.94
N THR A 81 -6.31 2.40 -9.96
CA THR A 81 -7.13 2.52 -8.75
C THR A 81 -7.65 1.16 -8.28
N ASP A 82 -7.60 0.15 -9.13
CA ASP A 82 -8.11 -1.18 -8.85
C ASP A 82 -6.93 -2.18 -8.94
N PRO A 83 -6.04 -2.21 -7.93
CA PRO A 83 -4.88 -3.08 -7.93
C PRO A 83 -5.30 -4.55 -7.96
N CYS A 84 -4.63 -5.36 -8.78
CA CYS A 84 -5.08 -6.72 -9.09
C CYS A 84 -4.99 -7.71 -7.91
N GLY A 85 -4.19 -7.40 -6.88
CA GLY A 85 -4.00 -8.26 -5.70
C GLY A 85 -3.19 -9.55 -5.95
N LYS A 86 -2.79 -9.82 -7.20
CA LYS A 86 -2.17 -11.10 -7.60
C LYS A 86 -0.75 -10.97 -8.15
N CYS A 87 -0.37 -9.80 -8.67
CA CYS A 87 0.99 -9.59 -9.17
C CYS A 87 2.01 -9.56 -8.01
N GLU A 88 3.28 -9.76 -8.34
CA GLU A 88 4.35 -9.83 -7.33
C GLU A 88 4.41 -8.57 -6.46
N HIS A 89 4.23 -7.38 -7.05
CA HIS A 89 4.23 -6.12 -6.33
C HIS A 89 3.06 -6.02 -5.36
N CYS A 90 1.84 -6.37 -5.82
CA CYS A 90 0.66 -6.35 -4.97
C CYS A 90 0.80 -7.28 -3.76
N VAL A 91 1.28 -8.50 -3.98
CA VAL A 91 1.48 -9.50 -2.92
C VAL A 91 2.58 -9.04 -1.96
N ALA A 92 3.73 -8.59 -2.48
CA ALA A 92 4.85 -8.14 -1.65
C ALA A 92 4.51 -6.92 -0.79
N ILE A 93 3.70 -5.97 -1.31
CA ILE A 93 3.23 -4.81 -0.54
C ILE A 93 2.25 -5.23 0.56
N MET A 94 1.35 -6.18 0.28
CA MET A 94 0.44 -6.72 1.30
C MET A 94 1.19 -7.40 2.44
N GLU A 95 2.25 -8.14 2.10
CA GLU A 95 3.12 -8.82 3.05
C GLU A 95 4.14 -7.88 3.73
N GLY A 96 4.25 -6.63 3.28
CA GLY A 96 5.16 -5.62 3.84
C GLY A 96 6.64 -5.87 3.53
N ARG A 97 6.95 -6.58 2.45
CA ARG A 97 8.32 -6.98 2.05
C ARG A 97 8.73 -6.44 0.67
N HIS A 98 7.98 -5.49 0.14
CA HIS A 98 8.28 -4.88 -1.15
C HIS A 98 9.52 -3.97 -1.03
N VAL A 99 10.47 -4.12 -1.94
CA VAL A 99 11.76 -3.41 -1.86
C VAL A 99 11.60 -1.90 -2.05
N ASP A 100 10.72 -1.47 -2.95
CA ASP A 100 10.45 -0.04 -3.20
C ASP A 100 9.34 0.56 -2.32
N VAL A 101 8.80 -0.19 -1.34
CA VAL A 101 7.79 0.33 -0.41
C VAL A 101 8.25 0.10 1.02
N MET A 102 8.78 1.16 1.63
CA MET A 102 9.28 1.14 2.99
C MET A 102 8.20 1.61 3.96
N GLU A 103 7.76 0.72 4.86
CA GLU A 103 6.89 1.09 5.97
C GLU A 103 7.71 1.34 7.23
N MET A 104 7.70 2.58 7.72
CA MET A 104 8.36 2.96 8.96
C MET A 104 7.33 3.36 10.02
N ASP A 105 7.44 2.77 11.21
CA ASP A 105 6.70 3.24 12.38
C ASP A 105 7.49 4.33 13.12
N ALA A 106 7.10 5.58 12.85
CA ALA A 106 7.68 6.77 13.46
C ALA A 106 7.51 6.83 14.99
N ALA A 107 6.57 6.09 15.59
CA ALA A 107 6.44 6.02 17.05
C ALA A 107 7.57 5.19 17.68
N SER A 108 8.13 4.24 16.92
CA SER A 108 9.26 3.39 17.34
C SER A 108 10.62 3.92 16.87
N ARG A 109 10.64 4.72 15.79
CA ARG A 109 11.83 5.34 15.20
C ARG A 109 11.71 6.87 15.27
N THR A 110 11.98 7.40 16.46
CA THR A 110 11.82 8.83 16.77
C THR A 110 13.09 9.65 16.56
N GLY A 111 14.21 9.01 16.22
CA GLY A 111 15.51 9.67 16.11
C GLY A 111 15.66 10.46 14.82
N VAL A 112 16.42 11.56 14.89
CA VAL A 112 16.81 12.32 13.67
C VAL A 112 17.68 11.47 12.74
N ASN A 113 18.44 10.52 13.28
CA ASN A 113 19.26 9.63 12.47
C ASN A 113 18.40 8.65 11.66
N ASP A 114 17.30 8.13 12.24
CA ASP A 114 16.39 7.20 11.55
C ASP A 114 15.82 7.82 10.26
N ILE A 115 15.45 9.11 10.32
CA ILE A 115 14.91 9.82 9.14
C ILE A 115 16.01 10.19 8.13
N ARG A 116 17.24 10.48 8.59
CA ARG A 116 18.36 10.77 7.69
C ARG A 116 18.69 9.57 6.81
N GLU A 117 18.73 8.37 7.37
CA GLU A 117 18.97 7.13 6.61
C GLU A 117 17.93 6.95 5.49
N ILE A 118 16.65 7.28 5.77
CA ILE A 118 15.59 7.22 4.76
C ILE A 118 15.83 8.25 3.66
N ILE A 119 16.13 9.49 4.01
CA ILE A 119 16.39 10.55 3.02
C ILE A 119 17.59 10.17 2.13
N GLU A 120 18.63 9.58 2.70
CA GLU A 120 19.78 9.09 1.94
C GLU A 120 19.38 7.98 0.95
N SER A 121 18.51 7.05 1.36
CA SER A 121 18.06 5.95 0.50
C SER A 121 17.28 6.41 -0.75
N VAL A 122 16.65 7.59 -0.72
CA VAL A 122 15.87 8.15 -1.85
C VAL A 122 16.75 8.48 -3.07
N HIS A 123 18.07 8.64 -2.90
CA HIS A 123 18.98 8.95 -3.99
C HIS A 123 19.23 7.77 -4.94
N TYR A 124 18.88 6.54 -4.52
CA TYR A 124 19.02 5.35 -5.33
C TYR A 124 17.79 5.15 -6.22
N ARG A 125 17.99 4.64 -7.44
CA ARG A 125 16.89 4.28 -8.35
C ARG A 125 16.08 3.13 -7.76
N ALA A 126 14.78 3.13 -8.03
CA ALA A 126 13.90 2.00 -7.69
C ALA A 126 14.46 0.71 -8.30
N ALA A 127 14.49 -0.36 -7.52
CA ALA A 127 14.98 -1.66 -7.96
C ALA A 127 14.00 -2.32 -8.95
N SER A 128 12.74 -1.91 -8.93
CA SER A 128 11.67 -2.35 -9.82
C SER A 128 11.50 -1.50 -11.09
N ALA A 129 12.38 -0.54 -11.38
CA ALA A 129 12.27 0.40 -12.50
C ALA A 129 13.07 -0.02 -13.74
#